data_AF-A0A4Q2ZCM9-F1
#
_entry.id   AF-A0A4Q2ZCM9-F1
#
_cell.length_a   1.000
_cell.length_b   1.000
_cell.length_c   1.000
_cell.angle_alpha   90.00
_cell.angle_beta   90.00
_cell.angle_gamma   90.00
#
_symmetry.space_group_name_H-M   'P 1'
#
loop_
_entity.id
_entity.type
_entity.pdbx_description
1 polymer ?
#
loop_
_entity_poly.entity_id
_entity_poly.type
_entity_poly.pdbx_seq_one_letter_code
_entity_poly.pdbx_strand_id
1 'polypeptide(L)'
;MPPLLLFAIGLGQTGVVSPTIELRGRIREGLAASELTVGADGIVEKCDPASFTYNNVLRPPDLCAAYPAGARYSAPTTFKGKPQRRKIRIRISTYEENISG
;
A
#
# COMPACT_ATOMS: atom_id res chain seq x y z
N MET A 1 -55.79 -31.75 -46.88
CA MET A 1 -54.39 -31.33 -46.88
C MET A 1 -54.18 -30.35 -45.72
N PRO A 2 -53.64 -30.76 -44.55
CA PRO A 2 -53.17 -29.80 -43.55
C PRO A 2 -51.70 -29.42 -43.83
N PRO A 3 -51.31 -28.13 -43.68
CA PRO A 3 -49.97 -27.68 -43.98
C PRO A 3 -49.00 -27.84 -42.80
N LEU A 4 -47.74 -27.89 -43.23
CA LEU A 4 -46.48 -27.98 -42.50
C LEU A 4 -46.31 -27.02 -41.30
N LEU A 5 -45.70 -27.62 -40.28
CA LEU A 5 -44.93 -27.03 -39.19
C LEU A 5 -44.03 -25.85 -39.59
N LEU A 6 -44.10 -24.76 -38.81
CA LEU A 6 -42.94 -23.90 -38.53
C LEU A 6 -42.85 -23.68 -37.02
N PHE A 7 -41.95 -24.40 -36.36
CA PHE A 7 -41.47 -24.03 -35.03
C PHE A 7 -40.50 -22.87 -35.19
N ALA A 8 -40.94 -21.66 -34.87
CA ALA A 8 -40.01 -20.57 -34.59
C ALA A 8 -39.39 -20.83 -33.21
N ILE A 9 -38.22 -21.46 -33.19
CA ILE A 9 -37.38 -21.51 -31.99
C ILE A 9 -36.80 -20.11 -31.84
N GLY A 10 -37.54 -19.25 -31.14
CA GLY A 10 -36.98 -18.01 -30.62
C GLY A 10 -35.84 -18.38 -29.69
N LEU A 11 -34.61 -18.19 -30.15
CA LEU A 11 -33.41 -18.18 -29.33
C LEU A 11 -33.66 -17.17 -28.21
N GLY A 12 -33.92 -17.69 -27.02
CA GLY A 12 -33.92 -16.91 -25.80
C GLY A 12 -32.60 -16.18 -25.72
N GLN A 13 -32.63 -14.87 -25.91
CA GLN A 13 -31.59 -14.01 -25.36
C GLN A 13 -31.78 -14.09 -23.85
N THR A 14 -31.20 -15.12 -23.23
CA THR A 14 -30.72 -15.00 -21.86
C THR A 14 -29.57 -14.00 -21.93
N GLY A 15 -29.92 -12.72 -21.99
CA GLY A 15 -29.01 -11.66 -21.62
C GLY A 15 -28.63 -11.96 -20.19
N VAL A 16 -27.49 -12.63 -20.01
CA VAL A 16 -26.81 -12.69 -18.74
C VAL A 16 -26.43 -11.25 -18.46
N VAL A 17 -27.35 -10.50 -17.87
CA VAL A 17 -27.01 -9.30 -17.14
C VAL A 17 -26.28 -9.86 -15.93
N SER A 18 -24.98 -10.12 -16.07
CA SER A 18 -24.12 -10.21 -14.91
C SER A 18 -24.38 -8.92 -14.15
N PRO A 19 -24.97 -8.95 -12.95
CA PRO A 19 -24.92 -7.77 -12.12
C PRO A 19 -23.43 -7.54 -11.91
N THR A 20 -22.87 -6.56 -12.60
CA THR A 20 -21.59 -5.99 -12.19
C THR A 20 -21.88 -5.42 -10.81
N ILE A 21 -21.65 -6.23 -9.79
CA ILE A 21 -21.62 -5.78 -8.41
C ILE A 21 -20.47 -4.78 -8.40
N GLU A 22 -20.78 -3.49 -8.50
CA GLU A 22 -19.84 -2.45 -8.13
C GLU A 22 -19.56 -2.66 -6.64
N LEU A 23 -18.56 -3.48 -6.33
CA LEU A 23 -17.95 -3.56 -5.02
C LEU A 23 -17.36 -2.17 -4.74
N ARG A 24 -18.21 -1.26 -4.23
CA ARG A 24 -17.77 0.03 -3.69
C ARG A 24 -17.13 -0.22 -2.33
N GLY A 25 -15.98 -0.90 -2.35
CA GLY A 25 -15.12 -1.01 -1.19
C GLY A 25 -14.70 0.40 -0.76
N ARG A 26 -14.89 0.74 0.52
CA ARG A 26 -14.24 1.94 1.09
C ARG A 26 -12.78 1.59 1.32
N ILE A 27 -11.89 2.07 0.46
CA ILE A 27 -10.44 2.01 0.70
C ILE A 27 -10.16 2.89 1.93
N ARG A 28 -9.68 2.27 3.02
CA ARG A 28 -9.12 3.02 4.16
C ARG A 28 -7.61 3.06 4.00
N GLU A 29 -7.06 4.24 3.75
CA GLU A 29 -5.62 4.44 3.61
C GLU A 29 -4.98 4.71 4.97
N GLY A 30 -4.23 3.73 5.47
CA GLY A 30 -3.38 3.89 6.63
C GLY A 30 -2.02 4.47 6.27
N LEU A 31 -1.56 5.51 6.98
CA LEU A 31 -0.21 6.07 6.82
C LEU A 31 0.51 6.12 8.17
N ALA A 32 1.76 5.65 8.20
CA ALA A 32 2.70 5.86 9.30
C ALA A 32 4.02 6.38 8.77
N ALA A 33 4.66 7.29 9.51
CA ALA A 33 5.94 7.86 9.14
C ALA A 33 6.86 8.04 10.34
N SER A 34 8.15 7.78 10.11
CA SER A 34 9.25 8.05 11.05
C SER A 34 10.42 8.68 10.31
N GLU A 35 11.19 9.52 11.00
CA GLU A 35 12.38 10.19 10.47
C GLU A 35 13.65 9.54 11.03
N LEU A 36 14.48 9.00 10.16
CA LEU A 36 15.81 8.50 10.48
C LEU A 36 16.85 9.57 10.19
N THR A 37 17.75 9.79 11.12
CA THR A 37 19.00 10.50 10.85
C THR A 37 20.11 9.48 10.65
N VAL A 38 20.70 9.47 9.45
CA VAL A 38 21.70 8.49 9.03
C VAL A 38 23.04 9.21 8.82
N GLY A 39 24.07 8.70 9.48
CA GLY A 39 25.46 9.16 9.35
C GLY A 39 26.00 8.99 7.94
N ALA A 40 27.15 9.61 7.68
CA ALA A 40 27.80 9.52 6.39
C ALA A 40 28.36 8.12 6.07
N ASP A 41 28.59 7.33 7.11
CA ASP A 41 28.91 5.92 7.07
C ASP A 41 27.68 5.04 6.77
N GLY A 42 26.46 5.60 6.77
CA GLY A 42 25.24 4.84 6.54
C GLY A 42 24.68 4.15 7.79
N ILE A 43 25.19 4.48 8.98
CA ILE A 43 24.67 4.03 10.27
C ILE A 43 23.54 4.96 10.74
N VAL A 44 22.49 4.39 11.33
CA VAL A 44 21.41 5.17 11.95
C VAL A 44 21.95 5.80 13.23
N GLU A 45 21.90 7.12 13.33
CA GLU A 45 22.27 7.84 14.55
C GLU A 45 21.06 8.09 15.44
N LYS A 46 19.89 8.30 14.84
CA LYS A 46 18.64 8.59 15.55
C LYS A 46 17.42 8.18 14.72
N CYS A 47 16.35 7.73 15.38
CA CYS A 47 15.02 7.59 14.80
C CYS A 47 14.02 8.41 15.62
N ASP A 48 13.28 9.29 14.95
CA ASP A 48 12.22 10.12 15.54
C ASP A 48 10.86 9.65 14.99
N PRO A 49 9.94 9.15 15.84
CA PRO A 49 8.58 8.83 15.42
C PRO A 49 7.85 10.13 15.05
N ALA A 50 7.19 10.18 13.89
CA ALA A 50 6.59 11.42 13.38
C ALA A 50 5.05 11.41 13.42
N SER A 51 4.40 10.72 12.49
CA SER A 51 2.95 10.84 12.29
C SER A 51 2.33 9.50 11.92
N PHE A 52 1.12 9.23 12.41
CA PHE A 52 0.31 8.11 11.97
C PHE A 52 -1.16 8.52 11.85
N THR A 53 -1.89 7.92 10.90
CA THR A 53 -3.29 8.27 10.64
C THR A 53 -4.28 7.18 11.07
N TYR A 54 -3.88 5.91 11.16
CA TYR A 54 -4.79 4.80 11.49
C TYR A 54 -4.15 3.77 12.42
N ASN A 55 -5.00 3.11 13.21
CA ASN A 55 -4.60 2.08 14.18
C ASN A 55 -4.12 0.77 13.53
N ASN A 56 -4.45 0.54 12.26
CA ASN A 56 -4.14 -0.69 11.52
C ASN A 56 -2.76 -0.63 10.82
N VAL A 57 -2.01 0.46 11.01
CA VAL A 57 -0.66 0.63 10.49
C VAL A 57 0.35 0.38 11.60
N LEU A 58 1.52 -0.16 11.23
CA LEU A 58 2.67 -0.25 12.14
C LEU A 58 2.92 1.12 12.79
N ARG A 59 2.96 1.19 14.12
CA ARG A 59 3.03 2.48 14.80
C ARG A 59 4.42 3.09 14.57
N PRO A 60 4.54 4.43 14.53
CA PRO A 60 5.84 5.09 14.32
C PRO A 60 6.96 4.65 15.29
N PRO A 61 6.68 4.33 16.58
CA PRO A 61 7.69 3.74 17.47
C PRO A 61 8.16 2.35 17.03
N ASP A 62 7.25 1.50 16.56
CA ASP A 62 7.58 0.15 16.07
C ASP A 62 8.41 0.22 14.78
N LEU A 63 8.13 1.23 13.95
CA LEU A 63 8.97 1.61 12.81
C LEU A 63 10.40 1.94 13.26
N CYS A 64 10.58 2.68 14.35
CA CYS A 64 11.90 2.96 14.90
C CYS A 64 12.57 1.73 15.52
N ALA A 65 11.80 0.77 16.06
CA ALA A 65 12.34 -0.50 16.55
C ALA A 65 12.95 -1.34 15.42
N ALA A 66 12.42 -1.24 14.19
CA ALA A 66 13.00 -1.88 13.01
C ALA A 66 14.31 -1.22 12.53
N TYR A 67 14.56 0.03 12.90
CA TYR A 67 15.74 0.81 12.52
C TYR A 67 16.37 1.51 13.75
N PRO A 68 16.92 0.75 14.70
CA PRO A 68 17.47 1.32 15.93
C PRO A 68 18.77 2.09 15.67
N ALA A 69 19.11 3.00 16.58
CA ALA A 69 20.40 3.68 16.55
C ALA A 69 21.55 2.67 16.61
N GLY A 70 22.58 2.86 15.80
CA GLY A 70 23.70 1.95 15.62
C GLY A 70 23.50 0.88 14.54
N ALA A 71 22.28 0.69 14.02
CA ALA A 71 22.04 -0.24 12.92
C ALA A 71 22.55 0.33 11.58
N ARG A 72 23.01 -0.56 10.69
CA ARG A 72 23.31 -0.19 9.30
C ARG A 72 22.00 -0.03 8.53
N TYR A 73 21.75 1.16 8.01
CA TYR A 73 20.60 1.42 7.13
C TYR A 73 20.98 1.31 5.65
N SER A 74 22.15 1.79 5.27
CA SER A 74 22.62 1.80 3.87
C SER A 74 24.13 1.89 3.80
N ALA A 75 24.71 1.78 2.60
CA ALA A 75 26.14 2.02 2.39
C ALA A 75 26.52 3.49 2.71
N PRO A 76 27.81 3.76 3.00
CA PRO A 76 28.32 5.12 3.12
C PRO A 76 27.98 5.95 1.88
N THR A 77 27.60 7.21 2.09
CA THR A 77 27.26 8.12 0.99
C THR A 77 28.21 9.30 0.95
N THR A 78 28.53 9.74 -0.26
CA THR A 78 29.29 10.97 -0.47
C THR A 78 28.54 11.90 -1.42
N PHE A 79 28.71 13.20 -1.22
CA PHE A 79 28.24 14.24 -2.15
C PHE A 79 29.40 15.15 -2.48
N LYS A 80 29.72 15.26 -3.77
CA LYS A 80 30.91 15.97 -4.26
C LYS A 80 32.21 15.51 -3.54
N GLY A 81 32.35 14.20 -3.34
CA GLY A 81 33.51 13.57 -2.71
C GLY A 81 33.60 13.72 -1.18
N LYS A 82 32.63 14.38 -0.53
CA LYS A 82 32.61 14.53 0.94
C LYS A 82 31.58 13.58 1.56
N PRO A 83 31.90 12.92 2.70
CA PRO A 83 30.92 12.13 3.45
C PRO A 83 29.71 13.00 3.81
N GLN A 84 28.50 12.50 3.56
CA GLN A 84 27.28 13.28 3.77
C GLN A 84 26.30 12.58 4.71
N ARG A 85 25.92 13.29 5.78
CA ARG A 85 24.83 12.89 6.66
C ARG A 85 23.47 13.14 5.99
N ARG A 86 22.50 12.26 6.20
CA ARG A 86 21.17 12.33 5.57
C ARG A 86 20.05 12.24 6.60
N LYS A 87 18.94 12.90 6.28
CA LYS A 87 17.65 12.67 6.93
C LYS A 87 16.77 11.87 5.97
N ILE A 88 16.31 10.72 6.42
CA ILE A 88 15.49 9.79 5.64
C ILE A 88 14.12 9.73 6.30
N ARG A 89 13.07 9.97 5.53
CA ARG A 89 11.69 9.81 6.01
C ARG A 89 11.15 8.48 5.51
N ILE A 90 10.96 7.52 6.42
CA ILE A 90 10.28 6.28 6.11
C ILE A 90 8.78 6.54 6.17
N ARG A 91 8.05 6.09 5.15
CA ARG A 91 6.60 6.13 5.08
C ARG A 91 6.08 4.74 4.75
N ILE A 92 5.15 4.24 5.54
CA ILE A 92 4.41 3.03 5.26
C ILE A 92 2.97 3.45 4.95
N SER A 93 2.51 3.09 3.76
CA SER A 93 1.11 3.23 3.32
C SER A 93 0.48 1.85 3.22
N THR A 94 -0.62 1.62 3.93
CA THR A 94 -1.40 0.38 3.84
C THR A 94 -2.78 0.69 3.29
N TYR A 95 -3.27 -0.16 2.41
CA TYR A 95 -4.61 -0.07 1.85
C TYR A 95 -5.41 -1.25 2.39
N GLU A 96 -6.48 -0.97 3.14
CA GLU A 96 -7.43 -1.99 3.55
C GLU A 96 -8.63 -1.95 2.59
N GLU A 97 -8.79 -3.02 1.81
CA GLU A 97 -9.95 -3.22 0.94
C GLU A 97 -11.00 -4.01 1.73
N ASN A 98 -12.11 -3.36 2.07
CA ASN A 98 -13.29 -4.07 2.57
C ASN A 98 -14.07 -4.62 1.37
N ILE A 99 -13.89 -5.92 1.09
CA ILE A 99 -14.73 -6.64 0.14
C ILE A 99 -16.02 -7.02 0.88
N SER A 100 -17.01 -6.14 0.80
CA SER A 100 -18.37 -6.44 1.29
C SER A 100 -19.07 -7.34 0.28
N GLY A 101 -19.23 -8.63 0.62
CA GLY A 101 -20.07 -9.58 -0.11
C GLY A 101 -21.54 -9.49 0.29
#